data_AF-A0A0G2UYE6-F1
#
_entry.id   AF-A0A0G2UYE6-F1
#
_cell.length_a   1.000
_cell.length_b   1.000
_cell.length_c   1.000
_cell.angle_alpha   90.00
_cell.angle_beta   90.00
_cell.angle_gamma   90.00
#
_symmetry.space_group_name_H-M   'P 1'
#
loop_
_entity.id
_entity.type
_entity.pdbx_description
1 polymer ?
#
loop_
_entity_poly.entity_id
_entity_poly.type
_entity_poly.pdbx_seq_one_letter_code
_entity_poly.pdbx_strand_id
1 'polypeptide(L)'
;SHFLMGWRDQILKQKPKSILVISGHWETNEPTVTAVDRCDTIYDFYGFPAPMYKLKYPAPGAPDLAKRVQELLMTSGFKQVTRDEKRGLDHGAWVPLMLMYPEADIP
;
A
#
# COMPACT_ATOMS: atom_id res chain seq x y z
N SER A 1 -15.17 -12.46 9.36
CA SER A 1 -13.98 -11.90 8.68
C SER A 1 -12.82 -12.91 8.55
N HIS A 2 -13.09 -14.20 8.29
CA HIS A 2 -12.04 -15.24 8.18
C HIS A 2 -11.22 -15.18 6.87
N PHE A 3 -11.70 -14.47 5.84
CA PHE A 3 -11.09 -14.48 4.51
C PHE A 3 -9.64 -13.96 4.50
N LEU A 4 -9.38 -12.78 5.08
CA LEU A 4 -8.03 -12.18 5.03
C LEU A 4 -7.01 -12.93 5.91
N MET A 5 -7.45 -13.45 7.06
CA MET A 5 -6.57 -14.23 7.96
C MET A 5 -6.17 -15.57 7.33
N GLY A 6 -7.08 -16.22 6.58
CA GLY A 6 -6.79 -17.46 5.86
C GLY A 6 -6.21 -17.26 4.45
N TRP A 7 -6.17 -16.01 3.96
CA TRP A 7 -5.79 -15.72 2.58
C TRP A 7 -4.37 -16.19 2.26
N ARG A 8 -3.42 -16.00 3.18
CA ARG A 8 -2.03 -16.46 3.00
C ARG A 8 -1.99 -17.96 2.74
N ASP A 9 -2.66 -18.74 3.58
CA ASP A 9 -2.59 -20.20 3.54
C ASP A 9 -3.40 -20.79 2.37
N GLN A 10 -4.39 -20.05 1.85
CA GLN A 10 -5.27 -20.49 0.76
C GLN A 10 -4.85 -20.03 -0.64
N ILE A 11 -4.20 -18.85 -0.78
CA ILE A 11 -3.95 -18.21 -2.08
C ILE A 11 -2.45 -18.14 -2.41
N LEU A 12 -1.57 -17.83 -1.45
CA LEU A 12 -0.14 -17.66 -1.70
C LEU A 12 0.70 -18.60 -0.83
N LYS A 13 1.09 -19.74 -1.40
CA LYS A 13 2.02 -20.68 -0.75
C LYS A 13 3.41 -20.09 -0.46
N GLN A 14 3.77 -18.98 -1.11
CA GLN A 14 5.05 -18.30 -0.93
C GLN A 14 4.81 -16.82 -0.63
N LYS A 15 5.61 -16.29 0.30
CA LYS A 15 5.62 -14.86 0.63
C LYS A 15 6.01 -14.04 -0.61
N PRO A 16 5.22 -13.02 -1.01
CA PRO A 16 5.57 -12.19 -2.16
C PRO A 16 6.78 -11.31 -1.84
N LYS A 17 7.48 -10.90 -2.91
CA LYS A 17 8.63 -9.98 -2.79
C LYS A 17 8.19 -8.52 -2.65
N SER A 18 7.01 -8.17 -3.14
CA SER A 18 6.38 -6.86 -3.02
C SER A 18 4.86 -6.96 -3.23
N ILE A 19 4.09 -5.98 -2.77
CA ILE A 19 2.64 -5.92 -2.92
C ILE A 19 2.24 -4.59 -3.56
N LEU A 20 1.61 -4.65 -4.73
CA LEU A 20 0.97 -3.48 -5.35
C LEU A 20 -0.46 -3.34 -4.84
N VAL A 21 -0.78 -2.21 -4.21
CA VAL A 21 -2.13 -1.88 -3.74
C VAL A 21 -2.68 -0.70 -4.55
N ILE A 22 -3.93 -0.82 -5.01
CA ILE A 22 -4.68 0.30 -5.60
C ILE A 22 -5.69 0.75 -4.53
N SER A 23 -5.52 1.95 -4.00
CA SER A 23 -6.37 2.47 -2.94
C SER A 23 -7.53 3.29 -3.51
N GLY A 24 -8.75 3.02 -3.03
CA GLY A 24 -9.93 3.85 -3.31
C GLY A 24 -10.00 5.12 -2.45
N HIS A 25 -9.07 5.31 -1.50
CA HIS A 25 -9.04 6.44 -0.57
C HIS A 25 -8.09 7.57 -1.01
N TRP A 26 -7.39 7.37 -2.12
CA TRP A 26 -6.41 8.32 -2.62
C TRP A 26 -6.74 8.72 -4.05
N GLU A 27 -7.42 9.86 -4.17
CA GLU A 27 -7.75 10.47 -5.46
C GLU A 27 -6.70 11.52 -5.83
N THR A 28 -6.25 11.46 -7.08
CA THR A 28 -5.26 12.37 -7.67
C THR A 28 -5.68 12.76 -9.08
N ASN A 29 -5.26 13.93 -9.55
CA ASN A 29 -5.58 14.40 -10.91
C ASN A 29 -4.92 13.54 -12.01
N GLU A 30 -3.81 12.89 -11.68
CA GLU A 30 -2.98 12.06 -12.56
C GLU A 30 -2.70 10.75 -11.82
N PRO A 31 -2.52 9.60 -12.50
CA PRO A 31 -2.10 8.38 -11.83
C PRO A 31 -0.83 8.64 -11.00
N THR A 32 -0.86 8.28 -9.73
CA THR A 32 0.24 8.55 -8.80
C THR A 32 0.61 7.27 -8.07
N VAL A 33 1.91 7.03 -7.94
CA VAL A 33 2.47 5.84 -7.30
C VAL A 33 3.34 6.28 -6.13
N THR A 34 3.13 5.69 -4.95
CA THR A 34 4.00 5.91 -3.80
C THR A 34 5.42 5.39 -4.08
N ALA A 35 6.43 6.21 -3.83
CA ALA A 35 7.84 5.92 -4.10
C ALA A 35 8.76 6.28 -2.92
N VAL A 36 8.30 6.01 -1.70
CA VAL A 36 9.08 6.18 -0.45
C VAL A 36 9.95 4.96 -0.17
N ASP A 37 11.01 5.12 0.64
CA ASP A 37 11.82 4.00 1.15
C ASP A 37 11.11 3.25 2.30
N ARG A 38 10.24 3.96 3.04
CA ARG A 38 9.46 3.41 4.14
C ARG A 38 8.13 4.14 4.25
N CYS A 39 7.06 3.38 4.36
CA CYS A 39 5.70 3.90 4.42
C CYS A 39 5.34 4.41 5.81
N ASP A 40 4.86 5.65 5.89
CA ASP A 40 4.13 6.13 7.06
C ASP A 40 2.70 5.57 7.09
N THR A 41 2.10 5.51 8.28
CA THR A 41 0.69 5.14 8.47
C THR A 41 -0.18 6.39 8.49
N ILE A 42 -1.12 6.49 7.56
CA ILE A 42 -2.08 7.58 7.46
C ILE A 42 -3.39 7.17 8.15
N TYR A 43 -3.95 8.09 8.94
CA TYR A 43 -5.25 7.93 9.59
C TYR A 43 -6.28 8.84 8.92
N ASP A 44 -6.87 8.36 7.83
CA ASP A 44 -7.86 9.04 7.01
C ASP A 44 -9.31 8.57 7.31
N PHE A 45 -9.55 8.16 8.55
CA PHE A 45 -10.86 7.73 9.08
C PHE A 45 -11.15 8.36 10.44
N TYR A 46 -12.44 8.46 10.79
CA TYR A 46 -12.93 9.20 11.96
C TYR A 46 -13.99 8.42 12.74
N GLY A 47 -14.17 8.75 14.02
CA GLY A 47 -15.22 8.16 14.88
C GLY A 47 -14.86 6.80 15.48
N PHE A 48 -13.62 6.35 15.35
CA PHE A 48 -13.16 5.07 15.88
C PHE A 48 -12.48 5.22 17.26
N PRO A 49 -12.41 4.13 18.06
CA PRO A 49 -11.68 4.11 19.32
C PRO A 49 -10.23 4.63 19.23
N ALA A 50 -9.79 5.37 20.25
CA ALA A 50 -8.44 5.94 20.34
C ALA A 50 -7.28 4.94 20.09
N PRO A 51 -7.36 3.65 20.50
CA PRO A 51 -6.32 2.69 20.18
C PRO A 51 -6.05 2.49 18.68
N MET A 52 -7.04 2.68 17.80
CA MET A 52 -6.85 2.52 16.35
C MET A 52 -5.88 3.56 15.78
N TYR A 53 -5.89 4.78 16.31
CA TYR A 53 -4.97 5.85 15.93
C TYR A 53 -3.53 5.65 16.44
N LYS A 54 -3.29 4.61 17.23
CA LYS A 54 -1.95 4.23 17.72
C LYS A 54 -1.32 3.09 16.92
N LEU A 55 -2.10 2.38 16.10
CA LEU A 55 -1.61 1.30 15.26
C LEU A 55 -0.65 1.85 14.20
N LYS A 56 0.45 1.14 13.96
CA LYS A 56 1.44 1.49 12.95
C LYS A 56 1.67 0.30 12.02
N TYR A 57 1.90 0.60 10.76
CA TYR A 57 2.25 -0.38 9.73
C TYR A 57 3.41 0.17 8.88
N PRO A 58 4.64 0.15 9.41
CA PRO A 58 5.80 0.81 8.81
C PRO A 58 6.47 -0.08 7.75
N ALA A 59 5.70 -0.49 6.74
CA ALA A 59 6.21 -1.33 5.65
C ALA A 59 7.39 -0.65 4.94
N PRO A 60 8.42 -1.39 4.51
CA PRO A 60 9.37 -0.85 3.55
C PRO A 60 8.60 -0.41 2.30
N GLY A 61 9.11 0.59 1.59
CA GLY A 61 8.60 0.90 0.25
C GLY A 61 9.44 0.23 -0.83
N ALA A 62 9.01 0.36 -2.08
CA ALA A 62 9.69 -0.21 -3.24
C ALA A 62 9.93 0.84 -4.34
N PRO A 63 10.84 1.81 -4.16
CA PRO A 63 11.05 2.91 -5.13
C PRO A 63 11.38 2.43 -6.55
N ASP A 64 12.15 1.35 -6.68
CA ASP A 64 12.48 0.74 -7.98
C ASP A 64 11.25 0.12 -8.65
N LEU A 65 10.38 -0.53 -7.87
CA LEU A 65 9.11 -1.05 -8.38
C LEU A 65 8.16 0.10 -8.74
N ALA A 66 8.11 1.16 -7.93
CA ALA A 66 7.31 2.34 -8.21
C ALA A 66 7.73 3.00 -9.53
N LYS A 67 9.05 3.11 -9.78
CA LYS A 67 9.60 3.53 -11.07
C LYS A 67 9.14 2.60 -12.20
N ARG A 68 9.21 1.29 -12.01
CA ARG A 68 8.77 0.33 -13.02
C ARG A 68 7.28 0.44 -13.33
N VAL A 69 6.43 0.65 -12.32
CA VAL A 69 4.99 0.88 -12.49
C VAL A 69 4.74 2.16 -13.27
N GLN A 70 5.45 3.24 -12.95
CA GLN A 70 5.38 4.51 -13.68
C GLN A 70 5.68 4.31 -15.18
N GLU A 71 6.78 3.64 -15.50
CA GLU A 71 7.18 3.33 -16.88
C GLU A 71 6.11 2.53 -17.64
N LEU A 72 5.53 1.52 -17.00
CA LEU A 72 4.50 0.67 -17.60
C LEU A 72 3.21 1.44 -17.90
N LEU A 73 2.76 2.29 -16.96
CA LEU A 73 1.59 3.14 -17.16
C LEU A 73 1.83 4.17 -18.27
N MET A 74 3.00 4.80 -18.31
CA MET A 74 3.33 5.71 -19.41
C MET A 74 3.34 4.97 -20.77
N THR A 75 3.89 3.76 -20.81
CA THR A 75 3.89 2.93 -22.03
C THR A 75 2.48 2.52 -22.46
N SER A 76 1.53 2.39 -21.52
CA SER A 76 0.14 2.06 -21.83
C SER A 76 -0.70 3.25 -22.29
N GLY A 77 -0.10 4.44 -22.46
CA GLY A 77 -0.76 5.62 -23.02
C GLY A 77 -1.16 6.70 -22.01
N PHE A 78 -0.81 6.55 -20.72
CA PHE A 78 -0.92 7.66 -19.78
C PHE A 78 0.13 8.72 -20.11
N LYS A 79 -0.28 9.98 -20.28
CA LYS A 79 0.62 11.08 -20.66
C LYS A 79 1.58 11.45 -19.54
N GLN A 80 1.12 11.36 -18.31
CA GLN A 80 1.90 11.64 -17.13
C GLN A 80 1.46 10.70 -15.99
N VAL A 81 2.45 10.33 -15.18
CA VAL A 81 2.30 9.48 -14.01
C VAL A 81 3.26 10.03 -12.96
N THR A 82 2.76 10.34 -11.77
CA THR A 82 3.55 10.97 -10.71
C THR A 82 4.09 9.90 -9.76
N ARG A 83 5.30 10.12 -9.24
CA ARG A 83 5.84 9.37 -8.10
C ARG A 83 5.78 10.26 -6.86
N ASP A 84 5.02 9.84 -5.86
CA ASP A 84 4.92 10.56 -4.58
C ASP A 84 5.95 10.00 -3.61
N GLU A 85 6.98 10.80 -3.34
CA GLU A 85 8.10 10.45 -2.47
C GLU A 85 7.84 10.79 -0.99
N LYS A 86 6.59 11.08 -0.62
CA LYS A 86 6.21 11.48 0.75
C LYS A 86 5.00 10.74 1.29
N ARG A 87 4.06 10.32 0.44
CA ARG A 87 2.80 9.74 0.88
C ARG A 87 2.97 8.33 1.45
N GLY A 88 2.46 8.13 2.67
CA GLY A 88 2.33 6.82 3.30
C GLY A 88 1.08 6.03 2.85
N LEU A 89 0.78 4.96 3.59
CA LEU A 89 -0.37 4.10 3.35
C LEU A 89 -1.61 4.61 4.10
N ASP A 90 -2.72 4.76 3.38
CA ASP A 90 -4.05 5.01 3.97
C ASP A 90 -4.69 3.74 4.54
N HIS A 91 -5.80 3.88 5.27
CA HIS A 91 -6.43 2.73 5.94
C HIS A 91 -7.00 1.68 4.99
N GLY A 92 -7.36 2.06 3.77
CA GLY A 92 -7.75 1.12 2.72
C GLY A 92 -6.60 0.20 2.32
N ALA A 93 -5.35 0.65 2.48
CA ALA A 93 -4.15 -0.14 2.24
C ALA A 93 -3.62 -0.83 3.53
N TRP A 94 -3.37 -0.09 4.61
CA TRP A 94 -2.64 -0.66 5.75
C TRP A 94 -3.48 -1.62 6.60
N VAL A 95 -4.80 -1.48 6.68
CA VAL A 95 -5.67 -2.39 7.46
C VAL A 95 -5.68 -3.81 6.89
N PRO A 96 -5.99 -4.04 5.60
CA PRO A 96 -5.95 -5.40 5.05
C PRO A 96 -4.53 -5.97 5.07
N LEU A 97 -3.51 -5.16 4.79
CA LEU A 97 -2.11 -5.59 4.87
C LEU A 97 -1.72 -6.01 6.28
N MET A 98 -2.13 -5.28 7.33
CA MET A 98 -1.88 -5.68 8.72
C MET A 98 -2.53 -7.01 9.09
N LEU A 99 -3.68 -7.34 8.50
CA LEU A 99 -4.33 -8.64 8.72
C LEU A 99 -3.65 -9.78 7.95
N MET A 100 -3.11 -9.50 6.77
CA MET A 100 -2.47 -10.49 5.89
C MET A 100 -0.98 -10.73 6.24
N TYR A 101 -0.28 -9.66 6.63
CA TYR A 101 1.18 -9.57 6.83
C TYR A 101 1.51 -8.66 8.03
N PRO A 102 1.16 -9.07 9.26
CA PRO A 102 1.31 -8.23 10.45
C PRO A 102 2.75 -7.77 10.74
N GLU A 103 3.75 -8.47 10.20
CA GLU A 103 5.17 -8.13 10.37
C GLU A 103 5.59 -6.87 9.60
N ALA A 104 4.79 -6.38 8.65
CA ALA A 104 5.07 -5.19 7.85
C ALA A 104 6.47 -5.20 7.21
N ASP A 105 6.91 -6.35 6.72
CA ASP A 105 8.27 -6.56 6.19
C ASP A 105 8.30 -6.87 4.69
N ILE A 106 7.16 -6.71 4.01
CA ILE A 106 7.04 -6.83 2.55
C ILE A 106 6.87 -5.42 1.96
N PRO A 107 7.68 -5.04 0.96
CA PRO A 107 7.55 -3.80 0.23
C PRO A 107 6.24 -3.61 -0.54
#